data_AF-A0A6N7D5T4-F1
#
_entry.id   AF-A0A6N7D5T4-F1
#
_cell.length_a   1.000
_cell.length_b   1.000
_cell.length_c   1.000
_cell.angle_alpha   90.00
_cell.angle_beta   90.00
_cell.angle_gamma   90.00
#
_symmetry.space_group_name_H-M   'P 1'
#
loop_
_entity.id
_entity.type
_entity.pdbx_description
1 polymer ?
#
loop_
_entity_poly.entity_id
_entity_poly.type
_entity_poly.pdbx_seq_one_letter_code
_entity_poly.pdbx_strand_id
1 'polypeptide(L)'
;MTPASLSARPRRPWVRLKVAASADGRTALEDGRSQWITGAAARADGHAWRAQADAVLTGVGTVLQDDPLLDVRLAPAGARLPDLAVVDSRLRTPPDARLFSVAGRAVRFYAAAPSGSAAAALNGRGAHIARLPAPDGGVDLPAVLGDLAARGVRTLHVEAGERLNGALLQAGLVDELLLYMAPKLVGPGRGMGLLPALSALDQAIPLEYIAIDSVGADLRIRARVLPVHGHSSDGPAARPAAGDNPPMFTGIITGVGRIVAIDDLGATAQHGKRLTVEAPAGYLDDVGQGDSIALNGACMTVTTFDAAARRFHLDISAESLDKTAGLAEPGPVNLEKALRAADRLGGHIVSGHVDGIGTVTHFAQVGESWELRVLAPPAIGRYLVYKGSITVNGVSLTVNAVADGAAGSEASINLIPHTVQNTALGTLKVGSKVNLEIDVIARYCERILNYRPAA
;
A
#
# COMPACT_ATOMS: atom_id res chain seq x y z
N MET A 1 15.79 -13.64 -7.25
CA MET A 1 15.14 -14.87 -7.73
C MET A 1 14.63 -14.64 -9.15
N THR A 2 15.01 -15.54 -10.06
CA THR A 2 14.58 -15.57 -11.47
C THR A 2 13.06 -15.77 -11.61
N PRO A 3 12.44 -15.26 -12.70
CA PRO A 3 11.01 -15.35 -12.92
C PRO A 3 10.63 -16.76 -13.41
N ALA A 4 10.39 -17.67 -12.49
CA ALA A 4 9.98 -19.04 -12.80
C ALA A 4 8.73 -19.43 -11.99
N SER A 5 7.55 -19.00 -12.47
CA SER A 5 6.28 -19.77 -12.42
C SER A 5 5.08 -19.03 -13.04
N LEU A 6 5.26 -18.28 -14.13
CA LEU A 6 4.10 -17.93 -14.97
C LEU A 6 3.74 -19.15 -15.81
N SER A 7 2.87 -20.02 -15.30
CA SER A 7 2.18 -21.01 -16.13
C SER A 7 1.60 -20.28 -17.35
N ALA A 8 1.92 -20.73 -18.55
CA ALA A 8 1.56 -20.09 -19.81
C ALA A 8 0.05 -19.78 -19.87
N ARG A 9 -0.33 -18.53 -19.54
CA ARG A 9 -1.71 -18.07 -19.73
C ARG A 9 -2.02 -18.16 -21.22
N PRO A 10 -3.23 -18.64 -21.61
CA PRO A 10 -3.65 -18.55 -23.01
C PRO A 10 -3.51 -17.10 -23.46
N ARG A 11 -3.10 -16.92 -24.72
CA ARG A 11 -2.80 -15.63 -25.35
C ARG A 11 -4.08 -14.79 -25.49
N ARG A 12 -4.57 -14.22 -24.39
CA ARG A 12 -5.74 -13.34 -24.27
C ARG A 12 -5.32 -11.97 -23.72
N PRO A 13 -6.02 -10.87 -24.04
CA PRO A 13 -5.72 -9.56 -23.47
C PRO A 13 -5.90 -9.57 -21.95
N TRP A 14 -5.20 -8.66 -21.27
CA TRP A 14 -5.49 -8.28 -19.88
C TRP A 14 -6.84 -7.57 -19.83
N VAL A 15 -7.82 -8.15 -19.14
CA VAL A 15 -9.19 -7.65 -19.09
C VAL A 15 -9.41 -6.84 -17.82
N ARG A 16 -9.65 -5.54 -17.99
CA ARG A 16 -10.09 -4.64 -16.92
C ARG A 16 -11.59 -4.40 -17.03
N LEU A 17 -12.35 -4.84 -16.04
CA LEU A 17 -13.77 -4.58 -15.93
C LEU A 17 -14.00 -3.31 -15.12
N LYS A 18 -14.45 -2.23 -15.78
CA LYS A 18 -14.76 -0.97 -15.14
C LYS A 18 -16.23 -0.87 -14.80
N VAL A 19 -16.54 -0.47 -13.56
CA VAL A 19 -17.91 -0.26 -13.08
C VAL A 19 -17.99 1.07 -12.33
N ALA A 20 -19.07 1.82 -12.54
CA ALA A 20 -19.41 2.99 -11.75
C ALA A 20 -20.71 2.68 -11.00
N ALA A 21 -20.67 2.71 -9.68
CA ALA A 21 -21.76 2.29 -8.81
C ALA A 21 -21.97 3.25 -7.63
N SER A 22 -23.15 3.18 -7.04
CA SER A 22 -23.46 3.77 -5.74
C SER A 22 -22.79 2.98 -4.61
N ALA A 23 -22.76 3.52 -3.39
CA ALA A 23 -22.16 2.88 -2.22
C ALA A 23 -22.81 1.52 -1.88
N ASP A 24 -24.10 1.34 -2.22
CA ASP A 24 -24.84 0.08 -2.12
C ASP A 24 -24.73 -0.80 -3.37
N GLY A 25 -23.79 -0.52 -4.28
CA GLY A 25 -23.42 -1.40 -5.39
C GLY A 25 -24.35 -1.37 -6.61
N ARG A 26 -25.11 -0.28 -6.80
CA ARG A 26 -26.04 -0.13 -7.94
C ARG A 26 -25.44 0.70 -9.05
N THR A 27 -25.62 0.26 -10.29
CA THR A 27 -25.10 0.94 -11.49
C THR A 27 -26.18 1.68 -12.28
N ALA A 28 -27.46 1.46 -11.95
CA ALA A 28 -28.60 2.15 -12.53
C ALA A 28 -29.83 1.95 -11.63
N LEU A 29 -30.84 2.80 -11.82
CA LEU A 29 -32.20 2.53 -11.37
C LEU A 29 -32.74 1.24 -12.01
N GLU A 30 -33.81 0.68 -11.46
CA GLU A 30 -34.47 -0.52 -12.01
C GLU A 30 -34.94 -0.31 -13.46
N ASP A 31 -35.43 0.90 -13.78
CA ASP A 31 -35.81 1.32 -15.13
C ASP A 31 -34.61 1.50 -16.10
N GLY A 32 -33.38 1.38 -15.60
CA GLY A 32 -32.14 1.46 -16.38
C GLY A 32 -31.51 2.83 -16.48
N ARG A 33 -32.11 3.89 -15.94
CA ARG A 33 -31.47 5.21 -15.89
C ARG A 33 -30.23 5.19 -15.00
N SER A 34 -29.09 5.58 -15.56
CA SER A 34 -27.75 5.41 -14.95
C SER A 34 -26.95 6.72 -14.82
N GLN A 35 -27.37 7.79 -15.49
CA GLN A 35 -26.64 9.06 -15.57
C GLN A 35 -27.18 10.10 -14.57
N TRP A 36 -26.38 10.68 -13.67
CA TRP A 36 -24.99 10.37 -13.32
C TRP A 36 -24.89 9.90 -11.86
N ILE A 37 -24.48 8.65 -11.66
CA ILE A 37 -24.17 8.11 -10.33
C ILE A 37 -22.90 8.76 -9.78
N THR A 38 -21.77 8.65 -10.49
CA THR A 38 -20.48 9.21 -10.05
C THR A 38 -20.28 10.67 -10.45
N GLY A 39 -19.39 11.37 -9.74
CA GLY A 39 -19.02 12.76 -9.97
C GLY A 39 -18.19 13.00 -11.25
N ALA A 40 -17.97 14.29 -11.57
CA ALA A 40 -17.26 14.70 -12.78
C ALA A 40 -15.79 14.26 -12.78
N ALA A 41 -15.11 14.34 -11.64
CA ALA A 41 -13.72 13.90 -11.50
C ALA A 41 -13.56 12.40 -11.80
N ALA A 42 -14.44 11.55 -11.24
CA ALA A 42 -14.45 10.12 -11.52
C ALA A 42 -14.72 9.79 -13.00
N ARG A 43 -15.58 10.58 -13.68
CA ARG A 43 -15.81 10.41 -15.12
C ARG A 43 -14.57 10.78 -15.93
N ALA A 44 -13.88 11.88 -15.61
CA ALA A 44 -12.64 12.25 -16.28
C ALA A 44 -11.55 11.19 -16.09
N ASP A 45 -11.38 10.68 -14.87
CA ASP A 45 -10.44 9.60 -14.56
C ASP A 45 -10.79 8.31 -15.32
N GLY A 46 -12.08 7.96 -15.43
CA GLY A 46 -12.53 6.84 -16.24
C GLY A 46 -12.17 6.97 -17.73
N HIS A 47 -12.26 8.18 -18.30
CA HIS A 47 -11.80 8.43 -19.67
C HIS A 47 -10.27 8.29 -19.81
N ALA A 48 -9.50 8.69 -18.79
CA ALA A 48 -8.05 8.49 -18.79
C ALA A 48 -7.68 6.99 -18.78
N TRP A 49 -8.39 6.18 -18.01
CA TRP A 49 -8.22 4.71 -18.03
C TRP A 49 -8.63 4.08 -19.35
N ARG A 50 -9.70 4.58 -19.97
CA ARG A 50 -10.13 4.14 -21.31
C ARG A 50 -9.05 4.41 -22.35
N ALA A 51 -8.40 5.57 -22.29
CA ALA A 51 -7.33 5.96 -23.22
C ALA A 51 -6.06 5.10 -23.13
N GLN A 52 -5.86 4.39 -22.01
CA GLN A 52 -4.71 3.48 -21.83
C GLN A 52 -4.95 2.08 -22.42
N ALA A 53 -6.19 1.79 -22.86
CA ALA A 53 -6.55 0.49 -23.40
C ALA A 53 -6.26 0.40 -24.90
N ASP A 54 -6.00 -0.81 -25.38
CA ASP A 54 -5.95 -1.08 -26.82
C ASP A 54 -7.36 -1.13 -27.44
N ALA A 55 -8.32 -1.65 -26.68
CA ALA A 55 -9.72 -1.71 -27.08
C ALA A 55 -10.69 -1.52 -25.90
N VAL A 56 -11.90 -1.07 -26.20
CA VAL A 56 -13.04 -1.02 -25.29
C VAL A 56 -14.05 -2.10 -25.69
N LEU A 57 -14.55 -2.87 -24.72
CA LEU A 57 -15.64 -3.83 -24.92
C LEU A 57 -16.91 -3.32 -24.25
N THR A 58 -18.02 -3.33 -24.98
CA THR A 58 -19.35 -3.11 -24.42
C THR A 58 -20.35 -4.15 -24.91
N GLY A 59 -21.52 -4.20 -24.28
CA GLY A 59 -22.65 -5.02 -24.72
C GLY A 59 -23.73 -4.18 -25.40
N VAL A 60 -24.48 -4.78 -26.33
CA VAL A 60 -25.60 -4.10 -27.00
C VAL A 60 -26.64 -3.51 -26.06
N GLY A 61 -26.84 -4.08 -24.87
CA GLY A 61 -27.76 -3.54 -23.87
C GLY A 61 -27.39 -2.11 -23.45
N THR A 62 -26.10 -1.84 -23.26
CA THR A 62 -25.59 -0.49 -22.96
C THR A 62 -25.75 0.43 -24.16
N VAL A 63 -25.49 -0.06 -25.38
CA VAL A 63 -25.67 0.73 -26.61
C VAL A 63 -27.13 1.18 -26.78
N LEU A 64 -28.08 0.27 -26.58
CA LEU A 64 -29.51 0.57 -26.72
C LEU A 64 -30.05 1.50 -25.64
N GLN A 65 -29.46 1.50 -24.45
CA GLN A 65 -29.94 2.28 -23.31
C GLN A 65 -29.33 3.68 -23.23
N ASP A 66 -28.02 3.77 -23.46
CA ASP A 66 -27.27 5.00 -23.22
C ASP A 66 -26.82 5.72 -24.51
N ASP A 67 -26.96 5.06 -25.67
CA ASP A 67 -26.42 5.48 -26.97
C ASP A 67 -25.04 6.17 -26.85
N PRO A 68 -24.03 5.46 -26.28
CA PRO A 68 -22.81 6.08 -25.83
C PRO A 68 -21.84 6.30 -27.00
N LEU A 69 -21.01 7.33 -26.89
CA LEU A 69 -19.88 7.54 -27.80
C LEU A 69 -18.73 6.57 -27.52
N LEU A 70 -18.49 6.22 -26.25
CA LEU A 70 -17.32 5.44 -25.79
C LEU A 70 -15.99 6.01 -26.30
N ASP A 71 -15.87 7.34 -26.36
CA ASP A 71 -14.69 8.09 -26.81
C ASP A 71 -13.73 8.42 -25.64
N VAL A 72 -12.65 9.15 -25.89
CA VAL A 72 -11.71 9.60 -24.85
C VAL A 72 -11.77 11.12 -24.64
N ARG A 73 -12.93 11.76 -24.82
CA ARG A 73 -13.06 13.24 -24.86
C ARG A 73 -12.64 14.00 -23.60
N LEU A 74 -12.62 13.32 -22.44
CA LEU A 74 -12.18 13.90 -21.16
C LEU A 74 -10.73 13.48 -20.79
N ALA A 75 -10.06 12.71 -21.64
CA ALA A 75 -8.65 12.38 -21.47
C ALA A 75 -7.75 13.53 -21.94
N PRO A 76 -6.46 13.56 -21.53
CA PRO A 76 -5.51 14.56 -22.00
C PRO A 76 -5.43 14.64 -23.54
N ALA A 77 -5.09 15.83 -24.05
CA ALA A 77 -4.94 16.04 -25.49
C ALA A 77 -3.90 15.08 -26.10
N GLY A 78 -4.22 14.51 -27.26
CA GLY A 78 -3.36 13.51 -27.92
C GLY A 78 -3.49 12.08 -27.38
N ALA A 79 -4.41 11.83 -26.44
CA ALA A 79 -4.74 10.48 -26.00
C ALA A 79 -5.10 9.56 -27.16
N ARG A 80 -4.56 8.34 -27.16
CA ARG A 80 -4.89 7.32 -28.15
C ARG A 80 -6.36 6.94 -28.02
N LEU A 81 -7.05 6.87 -29.15
CA LEU A 81 -8.42 6.36 -29.23
C LEU A 81 -8.38 4.83 -29.32
N PRO A 82 -8.99 4.09 -28.38
CA PRO A 82 -9.05 2.63 -28.44
C PRO A 82 -10.03 2.16 -29.53
N ASP A 83 -9.76 0.96 -30.06
CA ASP A 83 -10.73 0.24 -30.88
C ASP A 83 -11.99 -0.08 -30.06
N LEU A 84 -13.14 -0.21 -30.73
CA LEU A 84 -14.39 -0.55 -30.07
C LEU A 84 -14.86 -1.95 -30.46
N ALA A 85 -15.13 -2.78 -29.46
CA ALA A 85 -15.76 -4.09 -29.58
C ALA A 85 -17.16 -4.07 -28.95
N VAL A 86 -18.14 -4.62 -29.65
CA VAL A 86 -19.53 -4.70 -29.20
C VAL A 86 -19.98 -6.17 -29.23
N VAL A 87 -20.42 -6.69 -28.09
CA VAL A 87 -21.08 -7.99 -27.99
C VAL A 87 -22.56 -7.81 -28.29
N ASP A 88 -22.99 -8.31 -29.44
CA ASP A 88 -24.36 -8.21 -29.92
C ASP A 88 -24.76 -9.48 -30.66
N SER A 89 -25.31 -10.45 -29.92
CA SER A 89 -25.61 -11.78 -30.44
C SER A 89 -26.50 -11.79 -31.68
N ARG A 90 -27.33 -10.74 -31.87
CA ARG A 90 -28.34 -10.62 -32.94
C ARG A 90 -28.22 -9.34 -33.77
N LEU A 91 -27.13 -8.58 -33.63
CA LEU A 91 -26.92 -7.30 -34.34
C LEU A 91 -28.09 -6.31 -34.19
N ARG A 92 -28.56 -6.10 -32.95
CA ARG A 92 -29.61 -5.14 -32.60
C ARG A 92 -29.12 -3.69 -32.51
N THR A 93 -27.82 -3.45 -32.48
CA THR A 93 -27.28 -2.08 -32.48
C THR A 93 -27.80 -1.30 -33.70
N PRO A 94 -28.41 -0.12 -33.50
CA PRO A 94 -28.88 0.71 -34.60
C PRO A 94 -27.70 1.22 -35.47
N PRO A 95 -27.84 1.28 -36.80
CA PRO A 95 -26.79 1.79 -37.69
C PRO A 95 -26.53 3.31 -37.52
N ASP A 96 -27.45 4.03 -36.89
CA ASP A 96 -27.35 5.45 -36.51
C ASP A 96 -26.83 5.66 -35.07
N ALA A 97 -26.44 4.59 -34.36
CA ALA A 97 -25.87 4.70 -33.01
C ALA A 97 -24.66 5.64 -32.96
N ARG A 98 -24.59 6.46 -31.90
CA ARG A 98 -23.58 7.52 -31.76
C ARG A 98 -22.16 7.01 -31.73
N LEU A 99 -21.94 5.75 -31.34
CA LEU A 99 -20.62 5.12 -31.40
C LEU A 99 -19.96 5.20 -32.79
N PHE A 100 -20.73 5.32 -33.88
CA PHE A 100 -20.22 5.49 -35.24
C PHE A 100 -19.80 6.93 -35.60
N SER A 101 -20.12 7.91 -34.76
CA SER A 101 -19.71 9.31 -34.98
C SER A 101 -18.27 9.61 -34.54
N VAL A 102 -17.61 8.66 -33.86
CA VAL A 102 -16.21 8.77 -33.44
C VAL A 102 -15.30 8.26 -34.55
N ALA A 103 -14.66 9.19 -35.28
CA ALA A 103 -13.75 8.86 -36.36
C ALA A 103 -12.40 8.32 -35.85
N GLY A 104 -11.70 7.52 -36.68
CA GLY A 104 -10.32 7.12 -36.43
C GLY A 104 -10.11 5.90 -35.52
N ARG A 105 -11.16 5.12 -35.23
CA ARG A 105 -11.06 3.80 -34.54
C ARG A 105 -11.72 2.70 -35.35
N ALA A 106 -11.30 1.45 -35.17
CA ALA A 106 -12.04 0.30 -35.69
C ALA A 106 -13.25 0.01 -34.79
N VAL A 107 -14.40 -0.33 -35.40
CA VAL A 107 -15.59 -0.81 -34.69
C VAL A 107 -15.86 -2.26 -35.09
N ARG A 108 -15.93 -3.15 -34.11
CA ARG A 108 -16.12 -4.59 -34.31
C ARG A 108 -17.31 -5.11 -33.53
N PHE A 109 -18.12 -5.93 -34.18
CA PHE A 109 -19.25 -6.62 -33.57
C PHE A 109 -18.96 -8.12 -33.50
N TYR A 110 -19.32 -8.71 -32.37
CA TYR A 110 -19.31 -10.15 -32.17
C TYR A 110 -20.75 -10.63 -32.04
N ALA A 111 -21.17 -11.52 -32.93
CA ALA A 111 -22.53 -12.02 -33.03
C ALA A 111 -22.57 -13.56 -33.01
N ALA A 112 -23.69 -14.11 -32.54
CA ALA A 112 -23.94 -15.55 -32.56
C ALA A 112 -24.53 -15.96 -33.93
N ALA A 113 -25.49 -15.17 -34.39
CA ALA A 113 -26.21 -15.38 -35.64
C ALA A 113 -26.41 -14.04 -36.36
N PRO A 114 -25.39 -13.53 -37.07
CA PRO A 114 -25.55 -12.31 -37.86
C PRO A 114 -26.57 -12.54 -38.99
N SER A 115 -27.57 -11.66 -39.10
CA SER A 115 -28.59 -11.69 -40.16
C SER A 115 -28.25 -10.70 -41.28
N GLY A 116 -28.65 -11.01 -42.52
CA GLY A 116 -28.15 -10.32 -43.72
C GLY A 116 -28.42 -8.80 -43.76
N SER A 117 -29.64 -8.36 -43.44
CA SER A 117 -29.98 -6.92 -43.51
C SER A 117 -29.32 -6.09 -42.41
N ALA A 118 -29.31 -6.59 -41.16
CA ALA A 118 -28.66 -5.93 -40.04
C ALA A 118 -27.13 -5.90 -40.20
N ALA A 119 -26.53 -7.01 -40.65
CA ALA A 119 -25.11 -7.08 -40.92
C ALA A 119 -24.71 -6.12 -42.06
N ALA A 120 -25.49 -6.06 -43.14
CA ALA A 120 -25.23 -5.13 -44.24
C ALA A 120 -25.31 -3.67 -43.79
N ALA A 121 -26.31 -3.31 -42.96
CA ALA A 121 -26.45 -1.97 -42.43
C ALA A 121 -25.24 -1.55 -41.58
N LEU A 122 -24.77 -2.42 -40.68
CA LEU A 122 -23.61 -2.14 -39.82
C LEU A 122 -22.29 -2.12 -40.61
N ASN A 123 -22.09 -3.05 -41.54
CA ASN A 123 -20.94 -3.04 -42.45
C ASN A 123 -20.91 -1.75 -43.29
N GLY A 124 -22.06 -1.24 -43.73
CA GLY A 124 -22.19 0.04 -44.42
C GLY A 124 -21.75 1.25 -43.58
N ARG A 125 -21.65 1.12 -42.25
CA ARG A 125 -21.08 2.12 -41.34
C ARG A 125 -19.59 1.90 -41.06
N GLY A 126 -18.95 0.96 -41.75
CA GLY A 126 -17.54 0.60 -41.55
C GLY A 126 -17.30 -0.38 -40.40
N ALA A 127 -18.35 -1.03 -39.89
CA ALA A 127 -18.19 -2.04 -38.84
C ALA A 127 -17.62 -3.35 -39.41
N HIS A 128 -16.81 -4.05 -38.60
CA HIS A 128 -16.40 -5.42 -38.88
C HIS A 128 -17.22 -6.39 -38.04
N ILE A 129 -17.77 -7.44 -38.64
CA ILE A 129 -18.62 -8.40 -37.92
C ILE A 129 -17.94 -9.77 -37.90
N ALA A 130 -17.77 -10.34 -36.71
CA ALA A 130 -17.28 -11.70 -36.50
C ALA A 130 -18.38 -12.57 -35.90
N ARG A 131 -18.53 -13.79 -36.43
CA ARG A 131 -19.50 -14.78 -35.95
C ARG A 131 -18.81 -15.74 -34.97
N LEU A 132 -19.15 -15.64 -33.69
CA LEU A 132 -18.59 -16.44 -32.59
C LEU A 132 -19.72 -16.94 -31.66
N PRO A 133 -20.50 -17.96 -32.07
CA PRO A 133 -21.63 -18.44 -31.29
C PRO A 133 -21.17 -19.28 -30.10
N ALA A 134 -21.77 -19.04 -28.94
CA ALA A 134 -21.70 -19.94 -27.79
C ALA A 134 -22.83 -21.00 -27.86
N PRO A 135 -22.69 -22.15 -27.17
CA PRO A 135 -23.72 -23.21 -27.16
C PRO A 135 -25.09 -22.75 -26.64
N ASP A 136 -25.13 -21.73 -25.80
CA ASP A 136 -26.35 -21.16 -25.20
C ASP A 136 -27.09 -20.16 -26.13
N GLY A 137 -26.63 -20.02 -27.39
CA GLY A 137 -27.16 -19.03 -28.35
C GLY A 137 -26.64 -17.61 -28.10
N GLY A 138 -25.75 -17.43 -27.13
CA GLY A 138 -24.99 -16.22 -26.89
C GLY A 138 -23.72 -16.12 -27.75
N VAL A 139 -22.82 -15.24 -27.36
CA VAL A 139 -21.51 -15.06 -28.00
C VAL A 139 -20.44 -15.72 -27.13
N ASP A 140 -19.54 -16.48 -27.74
CA ASP A 140 -18.43 -17.16 -27.07
C ASP A 140 -17.39 -16.12 -26.61
N LEU A 141 -17.46 -15.72 -25.33
CA LEU A 141 -16.58 -14.70 -24.75
C LEU A 141 -15.09 -15.09 -24.76
N PRO A 142 -14.70 -16.34 -24.41
CA PRO A 142 -13.33 -16.80 -24.64
C PRO A 142 -12.84 -16.61 -26.08
N ALA A 143 -13.66 -16.98 -27.08
CA ALA A 143 -13.32 -16.80 -28.49
C ALA A 143 -13.22 -15.31 -28.88
N VAL A 144 -14.07 -14.44 -28.33
CA VAL A 144 -13.97 -12.98 -28.50
C VAL A 144 -12.61 -12.47 -28.03
N LEU A 145 -12.17 -12.89 -26.84
CA LEU A 145 -10.85 -12.48 -26.33
C LEU A 145 -9.70 -13.02 -27.18
N GLY A 146 -9.84 -14.23 -27.73
CA GLY A 146 -8.89 -14.82 -28.68
C GLY A 146 -8.78 -14.03 -29.99
N ASP A 147 -9.90 -13.64 -30.59
CA ASP A 147 -9.91 -12.81 -31.82
C ASP A 147 -9.30 -11.43 -31.56
N LEU A 148 -9.61 -10.79 -30.43
CA LEU A 148 -8.98 -9.53 -30.03
C LEU A 148 -7.46 -9.66 -29.87
N ALA A 149 -6.99 -10.72 -29.20
CA ALA A 149 -5.56 -10.98 -29.03
C ALA A 149 -4.84 -11.24 -30.37
N ALA A 150 -5.49 -11.96 -31.29
CA ALA A 150 -4.95 -12.22 -32.62
C ALA A 150 -4.75 -10.92 -33.43
N ARG A 151 -5.52 -9.89 -33.11
CA ARG A 151 -5.45 -8.55 -33.72
C ARG A 151 -4.53 -7.58 -32.97
N GLY A 152 -3.79 -8.06 -31.98
CA GLY A 152 -2.80 -7.27 -31.24
C GLY A 152 -3.36 -6.48 -30.07
N VAL A 153 -4.62 -6.71 -29.65
CA VAL A 153 -5.16 -6.14 -28.42
C VAL A 153 -4.49 -6.82 -27.23
N ARG A 154 -3.76 -6.06 -26.41
CA ARG A 154 -3.10 -6.54 -25.19
C ARG A 154 -3.85 -6.13 -23.94
N THR A 155 -4.50 -4.97 -23.96
CA THR A 155 -5.33 -4.48 -22.84
C THR A 155 -6.76 -4.20 -23.31
N LEU A 156 -7.73 -4.79 -22.62
CA LEU A 156 -9.16 -4.65 -22.91
C LEU A 156 -9.86 -3.95 -21.75
N HIS A 157 -10.50 -2.82 -22.02
CA HIS A 157 -11.30 -2.08 -21.06
C HIS A 157 -12.78 -2.39 -21.25
N VAL A 158 -13.43 -3.03 -20.28
CA VAL A 158 -14.84 -3.39 -20.38
C VAL A 158 -15.67 -2.33 -19.68
N GLU A 159 -16.62 -1.76 -20.42
CA GLU A 159 -17.66 -0.86 -19.91
C GLU A 159 -19.01 -1.37 -20.42
N ALA A 160 -19.70 -2.15 -19.58
CA ALA A 160 -20.94 -2.80 -19.96
C ALA A 160 -21.93 -2.91 -18.80
N GLY A 161 -23.15 -3.31 -19.12
CA GLY A 161 -24.19 -3.59 -18.13
C GLY A 161 -24.00 -4.93 -17.40
N GLU A 162 -24.78 -5.12 -16.34
CA GLU A 162 -24.68 -6.22 -15.37
C GLU A 162 -24.62 -7.62 -16.00
N ARG A 163 -25.31 -7.85 -17.13
CA ARG A 163 -25.33 -9.15 -17.81
C ARG A 163 -23.96 -9.54 -18.39
N LEU A 164 -23.32 -8.63 -19.14
CA LEU A 164 -22.01 -8.91 -19.73
C LEU A 164 -20.92 -8.94 -18.64
N ASN A 165 -21.02 -8.05 -17.64
CA ASN A 165 -20.11 -8.04 -16.50
C ASN A 165 -20.19 -9.37 -15.74
N GLY A 166 -21.40 -9.84 -15.43
CA GLY A 166 -21.64 -11.12 -14.77
C GLY A 166 -21.11 -12.30 -15.59
N ALA A 167 -21.37 -12.34 -16.89
CA ALA A 167 -20.88 -13.41 -17.76
C ALA A 167 -19.34 -13.48 -17.82
N LEU A 168 -18.66 -12.33 -17.92
CA LEU A 168 -17.18 -12.28 -17.92
C LEU A 168 -16.59 -12.72 -16.56
N LEU A 169 -17.20 -12.31 -15.46
CA LEU A 169 -16.78 -12.70 -14.11
C LEU A 169 -16.98 -14.20 -13.87
N GLN A 170 -18.16 -14.73 -14.21
CA GLN A 170 -18.47 -16.15 -14.08
C GLN A 170 -17.55 -17.04 -14.95
N ALA A 171 -17.18 -16.56 -16.14
CA ALA A 171 -16.27 -17.26 -17.02
C ALA A 171 -14.79 -17.15 -16.60
N GLY A 172 -14.46 -16.45 -15.50
CA GLY A 172 -13.08 -16.25 -15.06
C GLY A 172 -12.22 -15.44 -16.05
N LEU A 173 -12.86 -14.57 -16.84
CA LEU A 173 -12.22 -13.82 -17.92
C LEU A 173 -11.78 -12.41 -17.53
N VAL A 174 -12.10 -11.98 -16.31
CA VAL A 174 -11.68 -10.67 -15.78
C VAL A 174 -10.39 -10.82 -14.99
N ASP A 175 -9.40 -9.98 -15.28
CA ASP A 175 -8.13 -9.93 -14.54
C ASP A 175 -8.15 -8.86 -13.44
N GLU A 176 -8.82 -7.73 -13.70
CA GLU A 176 -8.84 -6.56 -12.84
C GLU A 176 -10.23 -5.91 -12.80
N LEU A 177 -10.69 -5.56 -11.61
CA LEU A 177 -11.82 -4.65 -11.39
C LEU A 177 -11.32 -3.23 -11.22
N LEU A 178 -11.95 -2.29 -11.93
CA LEU A 178 -11.83 -0.84 -11.71
C LEU A 178 -13.19 -0.29 -11.30
N LEU A 179 -13.44 -0.18 -10.01
CA LEU A 179 -14.72 0.25 -9.46
C LEU A 179 -14.65 1.73 -9.09
N TYR A 180 -15.68 2.49 -9.43
CA TYR A 180 -15.92 3.82 -8.89
C TYR A 180 -17.16 3.77 -8.00
N MET A 181 -17.00 4.08 -6.72
CA MET A 181 -18.05 4.07 -5.71
C MET A 181 -18.44 5.50 -5.36
N ALA A 182 -19.63 5.92 -5.78
CA ALA A 182 -20.20 7.22 -5.43
C ALA A 182 -20.75 7.19 -4.00
N PRO A 183 -20.66 8.30 -3.25
CA PRO A 183 -21.23 8.43 -1.91
C PRO A 183 -22.76 8.63 -1.99
N LYS A 184 -23.47 7.65 -2.57
CA LYS A 184 -24.92 7.65 -2.79
C LYS A 184 -25.47 6.27 -2.43
N LEU A 185 -26.72 6.24 -1.96
CA LEU A 185 -27.51 5.01 -1.84
C LEU A 185 -28.64 5.09 -2.86
N VAL A 186 -28.81 4.03 -3.66
CA VAL A 186 -29.81 3.99 -4.74
C VAL A 186 -31.00 3.10 -4.35
N GLY A 187 -30.79 2.04 -3.57
CA GLY A 187 -31.82 1.08 -3.18
C GLY A 187 -31.99 -0.03 -4.23
N PRO A 188 -33.24 -0.46 -4.53
CA PRO A 188 -33.50 -1.42 -5.59
C PRO A 188 -33.03 -0.87 -6.95
N GLY A 189 -32.16 -1.62 -7.63
CA GLY A 189 -31.55 -1.19 -8.89
C GLY A 189 -30.67 -2.26 -9.48
N ARG A 190 -30.11 -1.97 -10.66
CA ARG A 190 -29.23 -2.91 -11.38
C ARG A 190 -27.88 -3.03 -10.70
N GLY A 191 -27.34 -4.23 -10.64
CA GLY A 191 -26.10 -4.53 -9.92
C GLY A 191 -24.84 -4.33 -10.78
N MET A 192 -23.67 -4.46 -10.15
CA MET A 192 -22.38 -4.40 -10.85
C MET A 192 -22.17 -5.55 -11.85
N GLY A 193 -22.75 -6.71 -11.55
CA GLY A 193 -22.75 -7.90 -12.38
C GLY A 193 -23.86 -8.84 -11.96
N LEU A 194 -24.51 -9.49 -12.92
CA LEU A 194 -25.51 -10.52 -12.67
C LEU A 194 -24.79 -11.84 -12.34
N LEU A 195 -24.51 -12.06 -11.06
CA LEU A 195 -23.88 -13.28 -10.56
C LEU A 195 -24.97 -14.27 -10.09
N PRO A 196 -24.73 -15.59 -10.20
CA PRO A 196 -25.67 -16.58 -9.69
C PRO A 196 -25.77 -16.50 -8.16
N ALA A 197 -26.89 -16.99 -7.61
CA ALA A 197 -27.00 -17.19 -6.18
C ALA A 197 -25.98 -18.24 -5.73
N LEU A 198 -25.20 -17.90 -4.70
CA LEU A 198 -24.23 -18.81 -4.11
C LEU A 198 -24.89 -19.66 -3.03
N SER A 199 -24.52 -20.93 -2.95
CA SER A 199 -24.93 -21.83 -1.86
C SER A 199 -23.95 -21.82 -0.69
N ALA A 200 -22.72 -21.33 -0.89
CA ALA A 200 -21.69 -21.21 0.13
C ALA A 200 -20.79 -19.98 -0.12
N LEU A 201 -20.21 -19.41 0.95
CA LEU A 201 -19.40 -18.18 0.86
C LEU A 201 -18.04 -18.38 0.18
N ASP A 202 -17.48 -19.58 0.22
CA ASP A 202 -16.23 -19.94 -0.45
C ASP A 202 -16.35 -19.99 -1.99
N GLN A 203 -17.58 -20.00 -2.51
CA GLN A 203 -17.89 -19.84 -3.93
C GLN A 203 -17.80 -18.37 -4.39
N ALA A 204 -17.65 -17.42 -3.46
CA ALA A 204 -17.49 -16.02 -3.80
C ALA A 204 -16.19 -15.79 -4.57
N ILE A 205 -16.22 -14.90 -5.56
CA ILE A 205 -15.04 -14.54 -6.33
C ILE A 205 -14.06 -13.77 -5.42
N PRO A 206 -12.87 -14.31 -5.11
CA PRO A 206 -11.93 -13.63 -4.25
C PRO A 206 -11.29 -12.45 -4.98
N LEU A 207 -11.14 -11.34 -4.26
CA LEU A 207 -10.53 -10.11 -4.75
C LEU A 207 -9.32 -9.75 -3.89
N GLU A 208 -8.26 -9.29 -4.55
CA GLU A 208 -7.10 -8.69 -3.89
C GLU A 208 -7.08 -7.20 -4.22
N TYR A 209 -7.19 -6.32 -3.23
CA TYR A 209 -7.13 -4.88 -3.48
C TYR A 209 -5.72 -4.46 -3.90
N ILE A 210 -5.64 -3.80 -5.05
CA ILE A 210 -4.41 -3.21 -5.60
C ILE A 210 -4.28 -1.77 -5.09
N ALA A 211 -5.35 -0.99 -5.13
CA ALA A 211 -5.37 0.41 -4.71
C ALA A 211 -6.80 0.88 -4.38
N ILE A 212 -6.90 1.86 -3.47
CA ILE A 212 -8.14 2.55 -3.14
C ILE A 212 -7.80 4.04 -3.06
N ASP A 213 -8.35 4.83 -3.98
CA ASP A 213 -8.05 6.26 -4.11
C ASP A 213 -9.33 7.09 -4.04
N SER A 214 -9.27 8.30 -3.46
CA SER A 214 -10.34 9.29 -3.62
C SER A 214 -10.20 10.02 -4.96
N VAL A 215 -11.29 10.12 -5.73
CA VAL A 215 -11.34 10.86 -7.00
C VAL A 215 -12.49 11.86 -6.95
N GLY A 216 -12.18 13.08 -6.52
CA GLY A 216 -13.22 14.03 -6.12
C GLY A 216 -13.94 13.51 -4.87
N ALA A 217 -15.27 13.36 -4.93
CA ALA A 217 -16.08 12.83 -3.84
C ALA A 217 -16.32 11.31 -3.94
N ASP A 218 -15.94 10.68 -5.06
CA ASP A 218 -16.08 9.24 -5.28
C ASP A 218 -14.82 8.49 -4.81
N LEU A 219 -14.96 7.20 -4.50
CA LEU A 219 -13.80 6.30 -4.32
C LEU A 219 -13.54 5.52 -5.60
N ARG A 220 -12.27 5.35 -5.99
CA ARG A 220 -11.82 4.44 -7.03
C ARG A 220 -11.11 3.26 -6.39
N ILE A 221 -11.64 2.07 -6.60
CA ILE A 221 -11.09 0.81 -6.09
C ILE A 221 -10.56 0.01 -7.28
N ARG A 222 -9.29 -0.37 -7.21
CA ARG A 222 -8.67 -1.33 -8.13
C ARG A 222 -8.47 -2.64 -7.39
N ALA A 223 -8.97 -3.74 -7.95
CA ALA A 223 -8.81 -5.06 -7.37
C ALA A 223 -8.40 -6.08 -8.43
N ARG A 224 -7.48 -6.99 -8.11
CA ARG A 224 -7.21 -8.18 -8.92
C ARG A 224 -8.28 -9.21 -8.64
N VAL A 225 -8.78 -9.85 -9.70
CA VAL A 225 -9.68 -11.00 -9.58
C VAL A 225 -8.83 -12.25 -9.45
N LEU A 226 -8.99 -12.95 -8.33
CA LEU A 226 -8.25 -14.18 -8.06
C LEU A 226 -9.04 -15.40 -8.59
N PRO A 227 -8.34 -16.48 -8.99
CA PRO A 227 -9.01 -17.71 -9.37
C PRO A 227 -9.81 -18.26 -8.18
N VAL A 228 -11.03 -18.74 -8.44
CA VAL A 228 -11.76 -19.55 -7.47
C VAL A 228 -11.08 -20.92 -7.43
N HIS A 229 -10.31 -21.21 -6.38
CA HIS A 229 -9.64 -22.50 -6.24
C HIS A 229 -10.70 -23.59 -6.02
N GLY A 230 -10.85 -24.51 -6.98
CA GLY A 230 -11.41 -25.82 -6.69
C GLY A 230 -10.52 -26.52 -5.67
N HIS A 231 -11.11 -27.11 -4.62
CA HIS A 231 -10.40 -27.76 -3.53
C HIS A 231 -9.25 -28.65 -4.05
N SER A 232 -8.02 -28.22 -3.80
CA SER A 232 -6.83 -29.06 -3.83
C SER A 232 -6.18 -28.95 -2.45
N SER A 233 -6.06 -30.11 -1.82
CA SER A 233 -5.38 -30.34 -0.56
C SER A 233 -3.87 -30.31 -0.79
N ASP A 234 -3.26 -29.14 -0.73
CA ASP A 234 -1.80 -29.04 -0.62
C ASP A 234 -1.43 -28.36 0.69
N GLY A 235 -0.61 -29.06 1.46
CA GLY A 235 -0.16 -28.68 2.80
C GLY A 235 0.69 -27.39 2.82
N PRO A 236 1.02 -26.89 4.02
CA PRO A 236 1.65 -25.59 4.17
C PRO A 236 3.02 -25.58 3.48
N ALA A 237 3.21 -24.58 2.61
CA ALA A 237 4.47 -24.28 1.95
C ALA A 237 5.62 -24.14 2.97
N ALA A 238 6.78 -24.65 2.59
CA ALA A 238 8.00 -24.63 3.40
C ALA A 238 8.37 -23.20 3.86
N ARG A 239 8.79 -23.09 5.14
CA ARG A 239 9.34 -21.86 5.73
C ARG A 239 10.54 -21.38 4.89
N PRO A 240 10.65 -20.07 4.61
CA PRO A 240 11.91 -19.51 4.11
C PRO A 240 13.00 -19.68 5.16
N ALA A 241 14.23 -19.90 4.67
CA ALA A 241 15.43 -20.01 5.50
C ALA A 241 15.63 -18.74 6.35
N ALA A 242 16.09 -18.92 7.59
CA ALA A 242 16.43 -17.82 8.48
C ALA A 242 17.64 -17.06 7.92
N GLY A 243 17.43 -15.79 7.55
CA GLY A 243 18.46 -14.85 7.13
C GLY A 243 17.88 -13.44 7.01
N ASP A 244 18.52 -12.49 7.69
CA ASP A 244 18.38 -11.03 7.59
C ASP A 244 17.02 -10.39 7.93
N ASN A 245 16.50 -10.65 9.14
CA ASN A 245 15.59 -9.67 9.73
C ASN A 245 16.42 -8.54 10.36
N PRO A 246 16.09 -7.25 10.09
CA PRO A 246 16.72 -6.15 10.80
C PRO A 246 16.49 -6.32 12.31
N PRO A 247 17.50 -6.01 13.15
CA PRO A 247 17.37 -6.11 14.60
C PRO A 247 16.24 -5.21 15.09
N MET A 248 15.44 -5.74 16.03
CA MET A 248 14.32 -5.03 16.65
C MET A 248 14.55 -4.95 18.16
N PHE A 249 14.01 -3.90 18.77
CA PHE A 249 14.09 -3.60 20.20
C PHE A 249 12.70 -3.27 20.74
N THR A 250 12.62 -3.08 22.05
CA THR A 250 11.39 -2.80 22.80
C THR A 250 11.37 -1.41 23.45
N GLY A 251 12.54 -0.79 23.55
CA GLY A 251 12.76 0.40 24.35
C GLY A 251 12.78 0.12 25.87
N ILE A 252 12.86 -1.14 26.28
CA ILE A 252 13.05 -1.52 27.68
C ILE A 252 14.55 -1.69 27.92
N ILE A 253 15.15 -0.70 28.57
CA ILE A 253 16.58 -0.70 28.85
C ILE A 253 16.95 -1.90 29.72
N THR A 254 17.93 -2.67 29.26
CA THR A 254 18.40 -3.90 29.92
C THR A 254 19.70 -3.67 30.69
N GLY A 255 20.37 -2.53 30.48
CA GLY A 255 21.55 -2.13 31.24
C GLY A 255 21.90 -0.67 31.04
N VAL A 256 22.59 -0.08 32.01
CA VAL A 256 23.22 1.25 31.87
C VAL A 256 24.73 1.04 31.86
N GLY A 257 25.34 1.25 30.69
CA GLY A 257 26.77 1.17 30.50
C GLY A 257 27.44 2.53 30.59
N ARG A 258 28.74 2.55 30.26
CA ARG A 258 29.54 3.78 30.17
C ARG A 258 30.47 3.72 28.96
N ILE A 259 30.44 4.74 28.12
CA ILE A 259 31.47 4.96 27.10
C ILE A 259 32.75 5.38 27.83
N VAL A 260 33.82 4.58 27.70
CA VAL A 260 35.09 4.78 28.42
C VAL A 260 36.24 5.21 27.51
N ALA A 261 36.17 4.91 26.22
CA ALA A 261 37.13 5.38 25.22
C ALA A 261 36.46 5.57 23.86
N ILE A 262 37.03 6.49 23.07
CA ILE A 262 36.56 6.87 21.75
C ILE A 262 37.80 7.05 20.87
N ASP A 263 37.93 6.23 19.85
CA ASP A 263 39.08 6.24 18.95
C ASP A 263 38.63 6.61 17.53
N ASP A 264 39.34 7.51 16.87
CA ASP A 264 39.06 7.87 15.48
C ASP A 264 39.47 6.73 14.54
N LEU A 265 38.58 6.33 13.64
CA LEU A 265 38.87 5.30 12.64
C LEU A 265 39.63 5.85 11.41
N GLY A 266 39.83 7.17 11.34
CA GLY A 266 40.61 7.81 10.29
C GLY A 266 40.88 9.28 10.58
N ALA A 267 41.67 9.93 9.71
CA ALA A 267 42.22 11.26 9.97
C ALA A 267 41.28 12.43 9.66
N THR A 268 40.06 12.17 9.17
CA THR A 268 39.13 13.22 8.73
C THR A 268 37.75 13.03 9.36
N ALA A 269 36.97 14.10 9.44
CA ALA A 269 35.62 14.10 10.04
C ALA A 269 34.61 13.19 9.31
N GLN A 270 34.95 12.70 8.11
CA GLN A 270 34.12 11.74 7.37
C GLN A 270 34.30 10.30 7.86
N HIS A 271 35.35 10.02 8.64
CA HIS A 271 35.56 8.71 9.23
C HIS A 271 34.73 8.55 10.50
N GLY A 272 34.30 7.32 10.73
CA GLY A 272 33.62 6.94 11.96
C GLY A 272 34.53 6.93 13.19
N LYS A 273 33.95 6.54 14.31
CA LYS A 273 34.67 6.35 15.58
C LYS A 273 34.43 4.95 16.10
N ARG A 274 35.44 4.38 16.75
CA ARG A 274 35.29 3.18 17.58
C ARG A 274 34.98 3.60 19.00
N LEU A 275 33.86 3.13 19.55
CA LEU A 275 33.58 3.29 20.98
C LEU A 275 34.03 2.04 21.72
N THR A 276 34.59 2.26 22.91
CA THR A 276 34.74 1.22 23.93
C THR A 276 33.73 1.49 25.03
N VAL A 277 32.84 0.53 25.28
CA VAL A 277 31.76 0.65 26.25
C VAL A 277 31.94 -0.38 27.35
N GLU A 278 31.95 0.08 28.59
CA GLU A 278 31.89 -0.77 29.77
C GLU A 278 30.43 -1.05 30.12
N ALA A 279 30.06 -2.34 30.18
CA ALA A 279 28.72 -2.81 30.47
C ALA A 279 28.55 -3.25 31.93
N PRO A 280 27.31 -3.38 32.45
CA PRO A 280 27.05 -3.98 33.74
C PRO A 280 27.59 -5.41 33.86
N ALA A 281 27.77 -5.89 35.09
CA ALA A 281 28.19 -7.28 35.33
C ALA A 281 27.18 -8.27 34.73
N GLY A 282 27.68 -9.31 34.06
CA GLY A 282 26.87 -10.35 33.40
C GLY A 282 26.16 -9.90 32.12
N TYR A 283 26.27 -8.64 31.70
CA TYR A 283 25.54 -8.13 30.53
C TYR A 283 25.98 -8.77 29.20
N LEU A 284 27.25 -9.16 29.11
CA LEU A 284 27.89 -9.71 27.91
C LEU A 284 27.89 -11.24 27.86
N ASP A 285 27.29 -11.93 28.83
CA ASP A 285 27.37 -13.40 28.97
C ASP A 285 26.73 -14.15 27.80
N ASP A 286 25.79 -13.51 27.10
CA ASP A 286 25.02 -14.03 25.98
C ASP A 286 25.15 -13.18 24.71
N VAL A 287 26.21 -12.37 24.62
CA VAL A 287 26.53 -11.50 23.47
C VAL A 287 27.56 -12.17 22.56
N GLY A 288 27.25 -12.24 21.28
CA GLY A 288 28.16 -12.65 20.21
C GLY A 288 28.75 -11.47 19.43
N GLN A 289 29.85 -11.72 18.74
CA GLN A 289 30.35 -10.79 17.72
C GLN A 289 29.34 -10.72 16.57
N GLY A 290 28.99 -9.51 16.13
CA GLY A 290 27.95 -9.28 15.14
C GLY A 290 26.55 -9.06 15.73
N ASP A 291 26.36 -9.26 17.04
CA ASP A 291 25.09 -8.97 17.69
C ASP A 291 24.79 -7.46 17.69
N SER A 292 23.50 -7.14 17.69
CA SER A 292 23.01 -5.76 17.71
C SER A 292 22.65 -5.33 19.13
N ILE A 293 23.23 -4.21 19.56
CA ILE A 293 22.94 -3.56 20.84
C ILE A 293 22.59 -2.09 20.55
N ALA A 294 21.44 -1.62 21.01
CA ALA A 294 21.07 -0.22 20.94
C ALA A 294 21.76 0.58 22.05
N LEU A 295 22.44 1.66 21.67
CA LEU A 295 23.09 2.63 22.56
C LEU A 295 22.31 3.94 22.52
N ASN A 296 21.67 4.31 23.63
CA ASN A 296 20.72 5.43 23.65
C ASN A 296 19.71 5.36 22.49
N GLY A 297 19.26 4.16 22.14
CA GLY A 297 18.31 3.92 21.04
C GLY A 297 18.93 3.88 19.65
N ALA A 298 20.24 4.00 19.49
CA ALA A 298 20.91 3.82 18.20
C ALA A 298 21.45 2.39 18.08
N CYS A 299 20.94 1.62 17.13
CA CYS A 299 21.37 0.24 16.89
C CYS A 299 22.82 0.20 16.41
N MET A 300 23.67 -0.55 17.12
CA MET A 300 25.08 -0.74 16.80
C MET A 300 25.42 -2.22 16.77
N THR A 301 26.38 -2.58 15.93
CA THR A 301 26.91 -3.95 15.84
C THR A 301 28.14 -4.10 16.71
N VAL A 302 28.15 -5.12 17.57
CA VAL A 302 29.33 -5.47 18.39
C VAL A 302 30.44 -5.99 17.48
N THR A 303 31.58 -5.30 17.45
CA THR A 303 32.73 -5.67 16.60
C THR A 303 33.68 -6.61 17.33
N THR A 304 33.94 -6.35 18.61
CA THR A 304 34.72 -7.20 19.52
C THR A 304 34.23 -7.01 20.96
N PHE A 305 34.51 -7.96 21.85
CA PHE A 305 34.18 -7.84 23.26
C PHE A 305 35.12 -8.67 24.16
N ASP A 306 35.21 -8.25 25.41
CA ASP A 306 35.88 -8.92 26.52
C ASP A 306 34.92 -8.96 27.70
N ALA A 307 34.27 -10.12 27.90
CA ALA A 307 33.31 -10.33 28.97
C ALA A 307 33.96 -10.23 30.36
N ALA A 308 35.23 -10.62 30.52
CA ALA A 308 35.95 -10.54 31.79
C ALA A 308 36.25 -9.08 32.18
N ALA A 309 36.62 -8.26 31.21
CA ALA A 309 36.77 -6.81 31.39
C ALA A 309 35.43 -6.06 31.38
N ARG A 310 34.32 -6.73 31.06
CA ARG A 310 32.97 -6.16 30.85
C ARG A 310 32.96 -5.07 29.78
N ARG A 311 33.75 -5.23 28.73
CA ARG A 311 33.91 -4.23 27.67
C ARG A 311 33.54 -4.78 26.32
N PHE A 312 32.94 -3.96 25.49
CA PHE A 312 32.69 -4.25 24.10
C PHE A 312 33.00 -3.04 23.23
N HIS A 313 33.25 -3.32 21.96
CA HIS A 313 33.60 -2.33 20.96
C HIS A 313 32.57 -2.33 19.85
N LEU A 314 32.42 -1.17 19.25
CA LEU A 314 31.53 -0.93 18.11
C LEU A 314 32.07 0.23 17.29
N ASP A 315 31.87 0.13 15.99
CA ASP A 315 32.29 1.14 15.03
C ASP A 315 31.05 1.94 14.59
N ILE A 316 31.07 3.25 14.82
CA ILE A 316 29.97 4.16 14.49
C ILE A 316 30.37 5.00 13.29
N SER A 317 29.50 5.06 12.28
CA SER A 317 29.71 5.92 11.11
C SER A 317 29.62 7.41 11.46
N ALA A 318 30.26 8.26 10.66
CA ALA A 318 30.15 9.71 10.81
C ALA A 318 28.68 10.20 10.69
N GLU A 319 27.89 9.58 9.82
CA GLU A 319 26.46 9.88 9.67
C GLU A 319 25.70 9.56 10.97
N SER A 320 25.90 8.38 11.55
CA SER A 320 25.25 7.99 12.80
C SER A 320 25.64 8.92 13.96
N LEU A 321 26.90 9.38 14.02
CA LEU A 321 27.33 10.37 15.01
C LEU A 321 26.66 11.74 14.81
N ASP A 322 26.45 12.18 13.57
CA ASP A 322 25.75 13.44 13.26
C ASP A 322 24.25 13.37 13.59
N LYS A 323 23.63 12.20 13.42
CA LYS A 323 22.20 11.97 13.68
C LYS A 323 21.86 11.58 15.11
N THR A 324 22.86 11.38 15.97
CA THR A 324 22.65 10.96 17.37
C THR A 324 23.34 11.89 18.36
N ALA A 325 22.87 11.87 19.60
CA ALA A 325 23.39 12.61 20.72
C ALA A 325 23.98 11.64 21.77
N GLY A 326 25.04 12.09 22.45
CA GLY A 326 25.63 11.39 23.59
C GLY A 326 26.51 10.18 23.24
N LEU A 327 26.87 9.98 21.97
CA LEU A 327 27.80 8.92 21.53
C LEU A 327 29.20 9.44 21.18
N ALA A 328 29.39 10.76 21.12
CA ALA A 328 30.66 11.39 20.78
C ALA A 328 31.55 11.71 21.99
N GLU A 329 31.07 11.45 23.22
CA GLU A 329 31.77 11.78 24.46
C GLU A 329 31.69 10.63 25.49
N PRO A 330 32.71 10.44 26.35
CA PRO A 330 32.65 9.48 27.44
C PRO A 330 31.54 9.83 28.44
N GLY A 331 30.75 8.84 28.83
CA GLY A 331 29.57 9.09 29.68
C GLY A 331 28.65 7.88 29.82
N PRO A 332 27.62 7.99 30.66
CA PRO A 332 26.61 6.93 30.80
C PRO A 332 25.82 6.75 29.49
N VAL A 333 25.45 5.50 29.19
CA VAL A 333 24.69 5.16 27.98
C VAL A 333 23.68 4.06 28.29
N ASN A 334 22.45 4.23 27.81
CA ASN A 334 21.42 3.19 27.87
C ASN A 334 21.76 2.06 26.90
N LEU A 335 21.65 0.82 27.34
CA LEU A 335 21.91 -0.38 26.56
C LEU A 335 20.67 -1.27 26.45
N GLU A 336 20.37 -1.71 25.23
CA GLU A 336 19.35 -2.73 24.96
C GLU A 336 19.88 -3.73 23.92
N LYS A 337 19.88 -5.03 24.26
CA LYS A 337 20.18 -6.10 23.28
C LYS A 337 18.99 -6.29 22.35
N ALA A 338 19.24 -6.65 21.09
CA ALA A 338 18.17 -6.95 20.14
C ALA A 338 17.27 -8.09 20.64
N LEU A 339 15.97 -7.94 20.40
CA LEU A 339 14.93 -8.86 20.82
C LEU A 339 15.07 -10.22 20.14
N ARG A 340 15.05 -11.30 20.93
CA ARG A 340 14.90 -12.67 20.43
C ARG A 340 13.42 -12.98 20.21
N ALA A 341 13.11 -13.88 19.28
CA ALA A 341 11.73 -14.23 18.94
C ALA A 341 10.89 -14.77 20.12
N ALA A 342 11.53 -15.28 21.18
CA ALA A 342 10.86 -15.81 22.37
C ALA A 342 10.70 -14.78 23.51
N ASP A 343 11.24 -13.56 23.34
CA ASP A 343 11.19 -12.54 24.38
C ASP A 343 9.78 -11.93 24.49
N ARG A 344 9.48 -11.38 25.67
CA ARG A 344 8.24 -10.65 25.90
C ARG A 344 8.35 -9.27 25.28
N LEU A 345 7.34 -8.86 24.52
CA LEU A 345 7.20 -7.49 24.03
C LEU A 345 6.69 -6.58 25.17
N GLY A 346 7.62 -6.10 26.00
CA GLY A 346 7.41 -4.92 26.84
C GLY A 346 7.59 -3.64 26.01
N GLY A 347 7.13 -2.48 26.48
CA GLY A 347 7.31 -1.22 25.75
C GLY A 347 6.55 -1.17 24.42
N HIS A 348 7.25 -0.81 23.33
CA HIS A 348 6.71 -0.80 21.96
C HIS A 348 7.79 -1.21 20.96
N ILE A 349 7.44 -1.34 19.68
CA ILE A 349 8.40 -1.74 18.65
C ILE A 349 9.36 -0.58 18.37
N VAL A 350 10.65 -0.82 18.64
CA VAL A 350 11.75 0.12 18.40
C VAL A 350 12.69 -0.49 17.37
N SER A 351 13.04 0.25 16.32
CA SER A 351 13.97 -0.18 15.28
C SER A 351 15.43 0.10 15.62
N GLY A 352 15.67 1.06 16.53
CA GLY A 352 17.01 1.53 16.84
C GLY A 352 17.55 2.52 15.80
N HIS A 353 16.67 3.12 14.99
CA HIS A 353 16.99 4.13 14.00
C HIS A 353 16.47 5.49 14.49
N VAL A 354 17.37 6.25 15.11
CA VAL A 354 17.07 7.59 15.62
C VAL A 354 16.60 8.50 14.48
N ASP A 355 15.40 9.07 14.63
CA ASP A 355 14.78 9.97 13.65
C ASP A 355 15.31 11.41 13.76
N GLY A 356 15.81 11.77 14.94
CA GLY A 356 16.49 13.03 15.15
C GLY A 356 16.73 13.35 16.62
N ILE A 357 17.24 14.55 16.86
CA ILE A 357 17.71 14.97 18.18
C ILE A 357 16.74 15.98 18.78
N GLY A 358 16.19 15.63 19.94
CA GLY A 358 15.36 16.50 20.78
C GLY A 358 16.19 17.31 21.78
N THR A 359 15.58 18.34 22.36
CA THR A 359 16.17 19.12 23.45
C THR A 359 15.28 19.08 24.68
N VAL A 360 15.83 18.70 25.83
CA VAL A 360 15.12 18.74 27.11
C VAL A 360 14.84 20.18 27.49
N THR A 361 13.57 20.53 27.63
CA THR A 361 13.10 21.88 28.02
C THR A 361 12.72 21.94 29.48
N HIS A 362 12.33 20.80 30.07
CA HIS A 362 12.00 20.68 31.48
C HIS A 362 12.33 19.28 32.00
N PHE A 363 12.88 19.21 33.21
CA PHE A 363 13.04 17.96 33.94
C PHE A 363 12.99 18.23 35.44
N ALA A 364 11.89 17.85 36.09
CA ALA A 364 11.70 18.07 37.53
C ALA A 364 10.81 17.00 38.16
N GLN A 365 10.97 16.80 39.46
CA GLN A 365 10.15 15.88 40.23
C GLN A 365 8.74 16.48 40.45
N VAL A 366 7.71 15.67 40.21
CA VAL A 366 6.29 16.01 40.44
C VAL A 366 5.66 14.87 41.23
N GLY A 367 5.46 15.09 42.53
CA GLY A 367 5.04 14.03 43.45
C GLY A 367 6.10 12.93 43.55
N GLU A 368 5.69 11.67 43.38
CA GLU A 368 6.59 10.53 43.31
C GLU A 368 7.20 10.32 41.91
N SER A 369 6.66 10.96 40.87
CA SER A 369 7.12 10.83 39.49
C SER A 369 7.98 12.02 39.07
N TRP A 370 8.44 12.03 37.82
CA TRP A 370 9.20 13.11 37.21
C TRP A 370 8.52 13.57 35.92
N GLU A 371 8.38 14.88 35.74
CA GLU A 371 7.95 15.45 34.48
C GLU A 371 9.19 15.72 33.60
N LEU A 372 9.25 15.04 32.47
CA LEU A 372 10.21 15.28 31.39
C LEU A 372 9.47 15.96 30.24
N ARG A 373 9.95 17.14 29.80
CA ARG A 373 9.52 17.76 28.55
C ARG A 373 10.66 17.82 27.56
N VAL A 374 10.37 17.42 26.33
CA VAL A 374 11.34 17.38 25.23
C VAL A 374 10.75 18.11 24.03
N LEU A 375 11.46 19.14 23.56
CA LEU A 375 11.19 19.78 22.28
C LEU A 375 11.76 18.92 21.16
N ALA A 376 10.87 18.34 20.36
CA ALA A 376 11.20 17.62 19.13
C ALA A 376 11.20 18.58 17.93
N PRO A 377 12.14 18.42 16.98
CA PRO A 377 12.18 19.26 15.78
C PRO A 377 10.92 19.07 14.91
N PRO A 378 10.57 20.04 14.03
CA PRO A 378 9.34 20.00 13.23
C PRO A 378 9.16 18.74 12.39
N ALA A 379 10.27 18.14 11.92
CA ALA A 379 10.23 16.89 11.15
C ALA A 379 9.62 15.72 11.94
N ILE A 380 9.79 15.71 13.26
CA ILE A 380 9.33 14.66 14.19
C ILE A 380 7.98 15.02 14.82
N GLY A 381 7.71 16.31 15.04
CA GLY A 381 6.56 16.77 15.83
C GLY A 381 5.21 16.18 15.43
N ARG A 382 4.96 16.02 14.13
CA ARG A 382 3.72 15.43 13.58
C ARG A 382 3.44 13.97 13.97
N TYR A 383 4.45 13.25 14.48
CA TYR A 383 4.31 11.87 14.92
C TYR A 383 4.07 11.76 16.43
N LEU A 384 4.13 12.87 17.15
CA LEU A 384 3.86 12.92 18.59
C LEU A 384 2.35 13.02 18.82
N VAL A 385 1.79 12.07 19.55
CA VAL A 385 0.35 12.02 19.82
C VAL A 385 0.10 11.71 21.29
N TYR A 386 -0.98 12.27 21.85
CA TYR A 386 -1.42 11.98 23.22
C TYR A 386 -1.67 10.48 23.40
N LYS A 387 -1.11 9.89 24.46
CA LYS A 387 -1.08 8.43 24.73
C LYS A 387 -0.34 7.59 23.68
N GLY A 388 0.39 8.23 22.76
CA GLY A 388 1.28 7.55 21.83
C GLY A 388 2.60 7.14 22.47
N SER A 389 3.27 6.21 21.82
CA SER A 389 4.63 5.80 22.16
C SER A 389 5.66 6.77 21.57
N ILE A 390 6.73 7.01 22.31
CA ILE A 390 7.94 7.67 21.83
C ILE A 390 9.15 6.99 22.47
N THR A 391 10.25 6.91 21.73
CA THR A 391 11.53 6.47 22.27
C THR A 391 12.44 7.67 22.54
N VAL A 392 12.93 7.81 23.78
CA VAL A 392 13.88 8.85 24.19
C VAL A 392 15.14 8.20 24.74
N ASN A 393 16.29 8.39 24.08
CA ASN A 393 17.55 7.70 24.40
C ASN A 393 17.36 6.18 24.55
N GLY A 394 16.58 5.57 23.65
CA GLY A 394 16.28 4.14 23.68
C GLY A 394 15.25 3.72 24.72
N VAL A 395 14.69 4.63 25.53
CA VAL A 395 13.65 4.31 26.50
C VAL A 395 12.27 4.48 25.87
N SER A 396 11.46 3.42 25.88
CA SER A 396 10.06 3.45 25.47
C SER A 396 9.22 4.20 26.51
N LEU A 397 8.57 5.26 26.09
CA LEU A 397 7.80 6.17 26.95
C LEU A 397 6.42 6.47 26.35
N THR A 398 5.49 6.89 27.21
CA THR A 398 4.14 7.29 26.81
C THR A 398 4.00 8.80 26.89
N VAL A 399 3.56 9.43 25.79
CA VAL A 399 3.35 10.87 25.73
C VAL A 399 2.08 11.26 26.50
N ASN A 400 2.22 12.17 27.47
CA ASN A 400 1.11 12.68 28.29
C ASN A 400 0.49 13.97 27.74
N ALA A 401 1.26 14.79 27.02
CA ALA A 401 0.75 15.97 26.32
C ALA A 401 1.68 16.33 25.17
N VAL A 402 1.13 17.01 24.15
CA VAL A 402 1.88 17.58 23.04
C VAL A 402 1.48 19.04 22.88
N ALA A 403 2.45 19.93 22.76
CA ALA A 403 2.24 21.34 22.45
C ALA A 403 3.02 21.73 21.20
N ASP A 404 2.32 22.11 20.14
CA ASP A 404 2.93 22.51 18.88
C ASP A 404 3.35 23.98 18.89
N GLY A 405 4.52 24.26 18.31
CA GLY A 405 5.05 25.61 18.16
C GLY A 405 5.88 25.76 16.88
N ALA A 406 6.30 27.00 16.59
CA ALA A 406 7.05 27.29 15.37
C ALA A 406 8.41 26.56 15.30
N ALA A 407 9.02 26.28 16.47
CA ALA A 407 10.31 25.60 16.58
C ALA A 407 10.20 24.06 16.56
N GLY A 408 8.98 23.51 16.59
CA GLY A 408 8.74 22.07 16.74
C GLY A 408 7.62 21.78 17.74
N SER A 409 7.53 20.53 18.19
CA SER A 409 6.48 20.08 19.11
C SER A 409 7.10 19.62 20.42
N GLU A 410 6.60 20.11 21.54
CA GLU A 410 7.04 19.72 22.88
C GLU A 410 6.18 18.56 23.39
N ALA A 411 6.80 17.42 23.68
CA ALA A 411 6.16 16.30 24.35
C ALA A 411 6.42 16.37 25.86
N SER A 412 5.37 16.26 26.68
CA SER A 412 5.47 16.01 28.13
C SER A 412 5.28 14.53 28.42
N ILE A 413 6.13 13.98 29.29
CA ILE A 413 6.19 12.58 29.68
C ILE A 413 6.35 12.50 31.20
N ASN A 414 5.56 11.64 31.83
CA ASN A 414 5.68 11.31 33.24
C ASN A 414 6.54 10.05 33.44
N LEU A 415 7.70 10.20 34.08
CA LEU A 415 8.60 9.09 34.39
C LEU A 415 8.39 8.63 35.82
N ILE A 416 8.19 7.33 36.00
CA ILE A 416 8.17 6.70 37.33
C ILE A 416 9.60 6.59 37.91
N PRO A 417 9.76 6.52 39.25
CA PRO A 417 11.07 6.35 39.89
C PRO A 417 11.92 5.21 39.31
N HIS A 418 11.28 4.09 39.01
CA HIS A 418 11.96 2.93 38.45
C HIS A 418 12.67 3.25 37.14
N THR A 419 12.03 3.98 36.22
CA THR A 419 12.61 4.37 34.93
C THR A 419 13.78 5.34 35.12
N VAL A 420 13.65 6.31 36.03
CA VAL A 420 14.72 7.27 36.32
C VAL A 420 15.95 6.59 36.94
N GLN A 421 15.73 5.59 37.80
CA GLN A 421 16.82 4.87 38.50
C GLN A 421 17.53 3.84 37.61
N ASN A 422 16.81 3.22 36.67
CA ASN A 422 17.34 2.13 35.85
C ASN A 422 17.71 2.56 34.42
N THR A 423 17.72 3.87 34.14
CA THR A 423 18.14 4.42 32.84
C THR A 423 19.02 5.66 33.04
N ALA A 424 19.78 6.02 32.02
CA ALA A 424 20.56 7.26 31.96
C ALA A 424 19.69 8.53 31.89
N LEU A 425 18.34 8.41 31.83
CA LEU A 425 17.47 9.59 31.81
C LEU A 425 17.55 10.40 33.11
N GLY A 426 17.90 9.77 34.24
CA GLY A 426 18.05 10.47 35.52
C GLY A 426 19.18 11.51 35.56
N THR A 427 20.08 11.52 34.57
CA THR A 427 21.15 12.52 34.47
C THR A 427 20.80 13.72 33.57
N LEU A 428 19.58 13.74 33.00
CA LEU A 428 19.15 14.81 32.11
C LEU A 428 18.95 16.12 32.88
N LYS A 429 19.20 17.21 32.17
CA LYS A 429 18.94 18.58 32.63
C LYS A 429 18.38 19.39 31.47
N VAL A 430 17.82 20.56 31.77
CA VAL A 430 17.41 21.50 30.72
C VAL A 430 18.60 21.79 29.80
N GLY A 431 18.37 21.72 28.49
CA GLY A 431 19.38 21.86 27.45
C GLY A 431 20.04 20.55 27.02
N SER A 432 19.87 19.45 27.75
CA SER A 432 20.35 18.12 27.33
C SER A 432 19.80 17.76 25.95
N LYS A 433 20.65 17.18 25.10
CA LYS A 433 20.27 16.60 23.82
C LYS A 433 19.92 15.13 24.00
N VAL A 434 18.85 14.69 23.34
CA VAL A 434 18.36 13.31 23.45
C VAL A 434 18.02 12.76 22.07
N ASN A 435 18.27 11.48 21.86
CA ASN A 435 17.85 10.74 20.67
C ASN A 435 16.35 10.49 20.73
N LEU A 436 15.65 10.83 19.64
CA LEU A 436 14.24 10.57 19.48
C LEU A 436 14.02 9.56 18.36
N GLU A 437 13.22 8.55 18.63
CA GLU A 437 12.67 7.65 17.62
C GLU A 437 11.14 7.61 17.77
N ILE A 438 10.46 7.71 16.63
CA ILE A 438 9.00 7.68 16.54
C ILE A 438 8.48 6.26 16.59
N ASP A 439 7.20 6.09 16.92
CA ASP A 439 6.55 4.79 16.74
C ASP A 439 6.64 4.37 15.26
N VAL A 440 7.19 3.17 15.01
CA VAL A 440 7.39 2.61 13.66
C VAL A 440 6.10 2.64 12.83
N ILE A 441 4.94 2.46 13.46
CA ILE A 441 3.63 2.53 12.78
C ILE A 441 3.43 3.89 12.11
N ALA A 442 3.90 4.99 12.72
CA ALA A 442 3.75 6.33 12.19
C ALA A 442 4.44 6.51 10.83
N ARG A 443 5.61 5.88 10.63
CA ARG A 443 6.35 5.92 9.35
C ARG A 443 5.59 5.22 8.23
N TYR A 444 5.01 4.05 8.52
CA TYR A 444 4.18 3.34 7.55
C TYR A 444 2.90 4.11 7.23
N CYS A 445 2.22 4.65 8.25
CA CYS A 445 1.06 5.51 8.07
C CYS A 445 1.40 6.73 7.18
N GLU A 446 2.50 7.44 7.45
CA GLU A 446 2.92 8.57 6.61
C GLU A 446 3.17 8.12 5.17
N ARG A 447 3.94 7.04 4.97
CA ARG A 447 4.24 6.54 3.64
C ARG A 447 2.98 6.15 2.89
N ILE A 448 2.04 5.44 3.53
CA ILE A 448 0.78 5.00 2.92
C ILE A 448 -0.07 6.22 2.55
N LEU A 449 -0.19 7.20 3.44
CA LEU A 449 -0.98 8.41 3.21
C LEU A 449 -0.38 9.32 2.11
N ASN A 450 0.95 9.32 1.96
CA ASN A 450 1.66 10.16 1.00
C ASN A 450 2.12 9.43 -0.27
N TYR A 451 1.95 8.10 -0.36
CA TYR A 451 2.41 7.34 -1.52
C TYR A 451 1.57 7.68 -2.75
N ARG A 452 2.22 8.35 -3.70
CA ARG A 452 1.71 8.51 -5.06
C ARG A 452 2.60 7.68 -5.98
N PRO A 453 2.11 6.56 -6.57
CA PRO A 453 2.89 5.84 -7.56
C PRO A 453 3.20 6.77 -8.74
N ALA A 454 4.44 6.73 -9.22
CA ALA A 454 4.81 7.44 -10.45
C ALA A 454 3.96 6.89 -11.60
N ALA A 455 3.35 7.81 -12.36
CA ALA A 455 2.38 7.52 -13.42
C ALA A 455 2.98 6.77 -14.61
#